data_AF-A0A3B9K900-F1
#
_entry.id   AF-A0A3B9K900-F1
#
_cell.length_a   1.000
_cell.length_b   1.000
_cell.length_c   1.000
_cell.angle_alpha   90.00
_cell.angle_beta   90.00
_cell.angle_gamma   90.00
#
_symmetry.space_group_name_H-M   'P 1'
#
loop_
_entity.id
_entity.type
_entity.pdbx_description
1 polymer ?
#
loop_
_entity_poly.entity_id
_entity_poly.type
_entity_poly.pdbx_seq_one_letter_code
_entity_poly.pdbx_strand_id
1 'polypeptide(L)' 'MIRLENVNKVYKQGSRALKDINITIQDGEFVFIMGRSGS' A
#
# COMPACT_ATOMS: atom_id res chain seq x y z
N MET A 1 -0.53 15.79 -3.11
CA MET A 1 -0.51 15.02 -1.87
C MET A 1 -1.26 13.72 -2.09
N ILE A 2 -0.70 12.58 -1.70
CA ILE A 2 -1.34 11.25 -1.75
C ILE A 2 -1.48 10.73 -0.32
N ARG A 3 -2.65 10.19 0.03
CA ARG A 3 -2.91 9.61 1.36
C ARG A 3 -3.69 8.30 1.21
N LEU A 4 -3.11 7.24 1.74
CA LEU A 4 -3.71 5.91 1.89
C LEU A 4 -3.95 5.70 3.36
N GLU A 5 -5.17 5.28 3.70
CA GLU A 5 -5.64 5.29 5.08
C GLU A 5 -6.44 4.03 5.37
N ASN A 6 -5.94 3.22 6.32
CA ASN A 6 -6.46 1.91 6.70
C ASN A 6 -6.79 1.02 5.48
N VAL A 7 -5.93 1.03 4.46
CA VAL A 7 -6.21 0.35 3.20
C VAL A 7 -6.05 -1.15 3.37
N ASN A 8 -7.13 -1.87 3.05
CA ASN A 8 -7.19 -3.32 3.10
C ASN A 8 -7.62 -3.85 1.73
N LYS A 9 -6.95 -4.90 1.25
CA LYS A 9 -7.31 -5.55 -0.01
C LYS A 9 -7.17 -7.06 0.10
N VAL A 10 -8.25 -7.75 -0.22
CA VAL A 10 -8.30 -9.21 -0.38
C VAL A 10 -8.79 -9.51 -1.79
N TYR A 11 -8.09 -10.40 -2.49
CA TYR A 11 -8.52 -10.90 -3.79
C TYR A 11 -9.66 -11.90 -3.63
N LYS A 12 -10.43 -12.14 -4.69
CA LYS A 12 -11.58 -13.09 -4.67
C LYS A 12 -11.18 -14.50 -4.20
N GLN A 13 -9.94 -14.90 -4.45
CA GLN A 13 -9.37 -16.20 -4.03
C GLN A 13 -8.95 -16.23 -2.55
N GLY A 14 -9.18 -15.17 -1.78
CA GLY A 14 -8.90 -15.10 -0.34
C GLY A 14 -7.51 -14.60 0.02
N SER A 15 -6.58 -14.47 -0.93
CA SER A 15 -5.26 -13.91 -0.66
C SER A 15 -5.35 -12.43 -0.28
N ARG A 16 -4.83 -12.08 0.90
CA ARG A 16 -4.77 -10.71 1.41
C ARG A 16 -3.52 -10.03 0.87
N ALA A 17 -3.72 -9.09 -0.04
CA ALA A 17 -2.66 -8.33 -0.69
C ALA A 17 -2.24 -7.09 0.10
N LEU A 18 -3.20 -6.40 0.74
CA LEU A 18 -2.92 -5.24 1.58
C LEU A 18 -3.60 -5.44 2.93
N LYS A 19 -2.84 -5.20 4.01
CA LYS A 19 -3.32 -5.29 5.39
C LYS A 19 -3.01 -3.98 6.10
N ASP A 20 -4.07 -3.19 6.31
CA ASP A 20 -4.01 -1.96 7.11
C ASP A 20 -2.89 -0.99 6.71
N ILE A 21 -2.79 -0.72 5.40
CA ILE A 21 -1.73 0.13 4.85
C ILE A 21 -2.08 1.61 5.05
N ASN A 22 -1.16 2.32 5.69
CA ASN A 22 -1.24 3.74 5.99
C ASN A 22 0.01 4.45 5.42
N ILE A 23 -0.16 5.27 4.38
CA ILE A 23 0.93 5.96 3.68
C ILE A 23 0.51 7.39 3.38
N THR A 24 1.38 8.36 3.65
CA THR A 24 1.22 9.74 3.21
C THR A 24 2.43 10.16 2.40
N ILE A 25 2.20 10.70 1.20
CA ILE A 25 3.24 11.25 0.31
C ILE A 25 2.89 12.71 0.03
N GLN A 26 3.82 13.62 0.34
CA GLN A 26 3.67 15.06 0.18
C GLN A 26 3.95 15.50 -1.26
N ASP A 27 3.57 16.74 -1.59
CA ASP A 27 3.85 17.30 -2.91
C ASP A 27 5.37 17.46 -3.13
N GLY A 28 5.86 16.94 -4.26
CA GLY A 28 7.28 16.95 -4.60
C GLY A 28 8.10 15.81 -3.98
N GLU A 29 7.51 14.95 -3.15
CA GLU A 29 8.23 13.76 -2.65
C GLU A 29 8.43 12.71 -3.74
N PHE A 30 9.62 12.11 -3.75
CA PHE A 30 10.00 11.03 -4.65
C PHE A 30 10.26 9.76 -3.84
N VAL A 31 9.43 8.73 -4.04
CA VAL A 31 9.37 7.55 -3.17
C VAL A 31 9.53 6.27 -3.98
N PHE A 32 10.30 5.33 -3.43
CA PHE A 32 10.39 3.95 -3.91
C PHE A 32 9.68 2.99 -2.96
N ILE A 33 8.91 2.06 -3.50
CA ILE A 33 8.31 0.95 -2.76
C ILE A 33 9.10 -0.31 -3.08
N MET A 34 9.64 -0.96 -2.05
CA MET A 34 10.45 -2.17 -2.18
C MET A 34 9.91 -3.27 -1.26
N GLY A 35 10.13 -4.52 -1.66
CA GLY A 35 9.71 -5.69 -0.91
C GLY A 35 10.11 -6.97 -1.63
N ARG A 36 9.99 -8.10 -0.95
CA ARG A 36 10.12 -9.41 -1.60
C ARG A 36 8.94 -9.64 -2.54
N SER A 37 9.09 -10.54 -3.52
CA SER A 37 7.95 -10.92 -4.36
C SER A 37 6.78 -11.42 -3.50
N GLY A 38 5.59 -10.86 -3.72
CA GLY A 38 4.37 -11.20 -2.97
C GLY A 38 4.17 -10.46 -1.63
N SER A 39 4.98 -9.43 -1.34
CA SER A 39 4.78 -8.54 -0.18
C SER A 39 3.59 -7.60 -0.36
#